data_AF-A0A1Q7ET33-F1
#
_entry.id   AF-A0A1Q7ET33-F1
#
_cell.length_a   1.000
_cell.length_b   1.000
_cell.length_c   1.000
_cell.angle_alpha   90.00
_cell.angle_beta   90.00
_cell.angle_gamma   90.00
#
_symmetry.space_group_name_H-M   'P 1'
#
loop_
_entity.id
_entity.type
_entity.pdbx_description
1 polymer ?
#
loop_
_entity_poly.entity_id
_entity_poly.type
_entity_poly.pdbx_seq_one_letter_code
_entity_poly.pdbx_strand_id
1 'polypeptide(L)'
;MLLALLLLLADALPAQSRLEASVLDGIAGSCPGRSVAIDADLTRACRAFAAAVQAGRAPVSGPAASFFASLESYEPSPVAGIATVSPSSRADRAAGELYPKTCRFSRVGVAAAELRDGSAVVCALTAFHGTTLAHIPGRVEAGQSVNVSGTLEQGLGNPRLYITRPSGEVEEMKLGGSGTAFSTRVLLGERGEHSIEVLADGAGGPQVAAVRRVFAGVVPPSRPPPEGRVREGLGGVEEAIARLRASRGLPPLVRDRDLDAAAEAHSQEMARTRTFAHVLPSDGSLGDRLRARGYAYRSIGENIGLSSDVGTAHEAIAGSPAHLANMLDPRHRRLGLGAASGLTADGAEGVYLTEVFAVPIVGIPDPVAEVARFIAAERKRRGLPPLQRDPALDGVADQEVRVTAEADQMKLDRALAGRALQRTEGLSSAVAELYVASAPEEVGSSKNLSERKWTRIGVGALYASSRQYGAGRLWVLLLYGR
;
A
#
# COMPACT_ATOMS: atom_id res chain seq x y z
N MET A 1 8.08 -51.17 38.26
CA MET A 1 8.72 -50.32 37.23
C MET A 1 7.81 -49.95 36.06
N LEU A 2 6.88 -50.79 35.60
CA LEU A 2 5.98 -50.44 34.48
C LEU A 2 4.99 -49.29 34.80
N LEU A 3 4.51 -49.16 36.05
CA LEU A 3 3.53 -48.13 36.43
C LEU A 3 4.09 -46.69 36.45
N ALA A 4 5.40 -46.53 36.71
CA ALA A 4 6.07 -45.23 36.73
C ALA A 4 6.35 -44.68 35.32
N LEU A 5 6.52 -45.56 34.33
CA LEU A 5 6.72 -45.18 32.92
C LEU A 5 5.42 -44.71 32.25
N LEU A 6 4.26 -45.23 32.70
CA LEU A 6 2.93 -44.81 32.24
C LEU A 6 2.48 -43.46 32.82
N LEU A 7 2.92 -43.11 34.02
CA LEU A 7 2.65 -41.80 34.65
C LEU A 7 3.51 -40.66 34.06
N LEU A 8 4.73 -40.95 33.58
CA LEU A 8 5.60 -39.97 32.92
C LEU A 8 5.12 -39.56 31.51
N LEU A 9 4.27 -40.37 30.86
CA LEU A 9 3.69 -40.07 29.55
C LEU A 9 2.42 -39.21 29.61
N ALA A 10 1.80 -39.05 30.79
CA ALA A 10 0.53 -38.33 30.94
C ALA A 10 0.67 -36.81 30.82
N ASP A 11 1.86 -36.26 31.09
CA ASP A 11 2.15 -34.83 31.05
C ASP A 11 2.95 -34.39 29.81
N ALA A 12 3.32 -35.34 28.94
CA ALA A 12 4.11 -35.05 27.75
C ALA A 12 3.39 -34.14 26.75
N LEU A 13 4.14 -33.22 26.14
CA LEU A 13 3.63 -32.38 25.06
C LEU A 13 3.08 -33.23 23.89
N PRO A 14 1.86 -32.95 23.39
CA PRO A 14 1.29 -33.66 22.24
C PRO A 14 2.17 -33.56 20.99
N ALA A 15 2.19 -34.64 20.19
CA ALA A 15 2.84 -34.64 18.88
C ALA A 15 2.18 -33.61 17.94
N GLN A 16 2.95 -33.09 16.98
CA GLN A 16 2.47 -32.09 16.01
C GLN A 16 1.16 -32.52 15.32
N SER A 17 1.09 -33.76 14.83
CA SER A 17 -0.09 -34.26 14.12
C SER A 17 -1.35 -34.23 14.98
N ARG A 18 -1.21 -34.35 16.31
CA ARG A 18 -2.32 -34.24 17.27
C ARG A 18 -2.74 -32.78 17.48
N LEU A 19 -1.80 -31.83 17.49
CA LEU A 19 -2.12 -30.41 17.52
C LEU A 19 -2.88 -29.98 16.25
N GLU A 20 -2.41 -30.42 15.08
CA GLU A 20 -3.03 -30.17 13.77
C GLU A 20 -4.43 -30.78 13.68
N ALA A 21 -4.59 -32.04 14.11
CA ALA A 21 -5.91 -32.68 14.17
C ALA A 21 -6.86 -31.90 15.10
N SER A 22 -6.39 -31.54 16.30
CA SER A 22 -7.24 -30.85 17.29
C SER A 22 -7.68 -29.45 16.84
N VAL A 23 -6.82 -28.69 16.16
CA VAL A 23 -7.22 -27.37 15.63
C VAL A 23 -8.23 -27.53 14.51
N LEU A 24 -8.05 -28.51 13.60
CA LEU A 24 -9.01 -28.78 12.54
C LEU A 24 -10.37 -29.26 13.08
N ASP A 25 -10.38 -30.15 14.07
CA ASP A 25 -11.60 -30.62 14.72
C ASP A 25 -12.34 -29.47 15.43
N GLY A 26 -11.61 -28.62 16.15
CA GLY A 26 -12.18 -27.43 16.78
C GLY A 26 -12.82 -26.48 15.76
N ILE A 27 -12.10 -26.19 14.67
CA ILE A 27 -12.60 -25.39 13.56
C ILE A 27 -13.83 -26.04 12.93
N ALA A 28 -13.81 -27.34 12.64
CA ALA A 28 -14.95 -28.04 12.04
C ALA A 28 -16.21 -27.93 12.91
N GLY A 29 -16.06 -28.00 14.24
CA GLY A 29 -17.17 -27.83 15.18
C GLY A 29 -17.67 -26.39 15.32
N SER A 30 -16.78 -25.39 15.26
CA SER A 30 -17.12 -23.97 15.51
C SER A 30 -17.42 -23.18 14.23
N CYS A 31 -16.95 -23.66 13.09
CA CYS A 31 -16.98 -22.99 11.78
C CYS A 31 -17.59 -23.91 10.71
N PRO A 32 -18.87 -24.31 10.84
CA PRO A 32 -19.48 -25.28 9.94
C PRO A 32 -19.44 -24.80 8.48
N GLY A 33 -19.07 -25.70 7.57
CA GLY A 33 -19.01 -25.41 6.13
C GLY A 33 -17.75 -24.69 5.65
N ARG A 34 -16.79 -24.38 6.53
CA ARG A 34 -15.47 -23.86 6.14
C ARG A 34 -14.50 -24.99 5.84
N SER A 35 -13.83 -24.89 4.69
CA SER A 35 -12.65 -25.69 4.39
C SER A 35 -11.41 -24.90 4.80
N VAL A 36 -10.64 -25.45 5.75
CA VAL A 36 -9.40 -24.84 6.25
C VAL A 36 -8.27 -25.84 6.08
N ALA A 37 -7.15 -25.38 5.51
CA ALA A 37 -5.96 -26.19 5.30
C ALA A 37 -4.88 -25.90 6.36
N ILE A 38 -4.09 -26.92 6.71
CA ILE A 38 -2.84 -26.71 7.45
C ILE A 38 -1.83 -26.04 6.51
N ASP A 39 -1.33 -24.88 6.91
CA ASP A 39 -0.31 -24.13 6.19
C ASP A 39 1.07 -24.43 6.79
N ALA A 40 1.97 -24.92 5.94
CA ALA A 40 3.31 -25.35 6.36
C ALA A 40 4.18 -24.17 6.80
N ASP A 41 4.01 -22.99 6.20
CA ASP A 41 4.80 -21.80 6.48
C ASP A 41 4.35 -21.16 7.79
N LEU A 42 3.05 -21.06 8.03
CA LEU A 42 2.49 -20.64 9.32
C LEU A 42 2.84 -21.63 10.44
N THR A 43 2.89 -22.93 10.13
CA THR A 43 3.33 -23.95 11.10
C THR A 43 4.80 -23.78 11.46
N ARG A 44 5.68 -23.51 10.48
CA ARG A 44 7.10 -23.18 10.76
C ARG A 44 7.23 -21.91 11.59
N ALA A 45 6.42 -20.88 11.30
CA ALA A 45 6.37 -19.66 12.10
C ALA A 45 6.03 -19.93 13.57
N CYS A 46 4.96 -20.70 13.83
CA CYS A 46 4.59 -21.05 15.19
C CYS A 46 5.67 -21.88 15.91
N ARG A 47 6.37 -22.79 15.21
CA ARG A 47 7.51 -23.52 15.77
C ARG A 47 8.66 -22.60 16.14
N ALA A 48 9.03 -21.67 15.25
CA ALA A 48 10.10 -20.72 15.49
C ALA A 48 9.78 -19.81 16.69
N PHE A 49 8.54 -19.32 16.78
CA PHE A 49 8.03 -18.56 17.92
C PHE A 49 8.09 -19.37 19.22
N ALA A 50 7.49 -20.56 19.26
CA ALA A 50 7.44 -21.39 20.46
C ALA A 50 8.85 -21.76 20.96
N ALA A 51 9.77 -22.07 20.05
CA ALA A 51 11.18 -22.31 20.38
C ALA A 51 11.91 -21.05 20.89
N ALA A 52 11.56 -19.87 20.37
CA ALA A 52 12.11 -18.61 20.87
C ALA A 52 11.61 -18.28 22.28
N VAL A 53 10.33 -18.51 22.57
CA VAL A 53 9.76 -18.37 23.93
C VAL A 53 10.44 -19.34 24.90
N GLN A 54 10.54 -20.62 24.54
CA GLN A 54 11.22 -21.64 25.36
C GLN A 54 12.67 -21.26 25.68
N ALA A 55 13.35 -20.61 24.73
CA ALA A 55 14.72 -20.12 24.90
C ALA A 55 14.83 -18.75 25.61
N GLY A 56 13.73 -18.13 26.04
CA GLY A 56 13.72 -16.79 26.64
C GLY A 56 14.12 -15.67 25.67
N ARG A 57 13.97 -15.90 24.36
CA ARG A 57 14.31 -14.97 23.27
C ARG A 57 13.13 -14.14 22.76
N ALA A 58 11.90 -14.51 23.14
CA ALA A 58 10.69 -13.81 22.76
C ALA A 58 9.66 -13.82 23.91
N PRO A 59 8.86 -12.75 24.08
CA PRO A 59 7.74 -12.76 25.01
C PRO A 59 6.56 -13.58 24.46
N VAL A 60 5.70 -14.10 25.35
CA VAL A 60 4.44 -14.76 24.97
C VAL A 60 3.44 -13.68 24.56
N SER A 61 3.43 -13.30 23.29
CA SER A 61 2.61 -12.20 22.78
C SER A 61 2.30 -12.35 21.29
N GLY A 62 1.14 -11.81 20.87
CA GLY A 62 0.72 -11.76 19.46
C GLY A 62 1.77 -11.12 18.54
N PRO A 63 2.28 -9.91 18.85
CA PRO A 63 3.32 -9.26 18.06
C PRO A 63 4.58 -10.11 17.87
N ALA A 64 5.01 -10.83 18.90
CA ALA A 64 6.16 -11.72 18.77
C ALA A 64 5.86 -12.90 17.83
N ALA A 65 4.66 -13.50 17.86
CA ALA A 65 4.27 -14.54 16.91
C ALA A 65 4.18 -14.01 15.47
N SER A 66 3.59 -12.83 15.27
CA SER A 66 3.53 -12.16 13.96
C SER A 66 4.92 -11.83 13.41
N PHE A 67 5.88 -11.45 14.26
CA PHE A 67 7.27 -11.28 13.86
C PHE A 67 7.85 -12.57 13.23
N PHE A 68 7.68 -13.74 13.87
CA PHE A 68 8.15 -15.00 13.29
C PHE A 68 7.35 -15.41 12.04
N ALA A 69 6.06 -15.08 11.97
CA ALA A 69 5.26 -15.28 10.77
C ALA A 69 5.81 -14.48 9.57
N SER A 70 6.27 -13.24 9.78
CA SER A 70 6.90 -12.43 8.74
C SER A 70 8.22 -13.01 8.21
N LEU A 71 8.89 -13.86 8.99
CA LEU A 71 10.15 -14.51 8.60
C LEU A 71 9.93 -15.80 7.82
N GLU A 72 8.83 -16.51 8.06
CA GLU A 72 8.60 -17.87 7.56
C GLU A 72 7.55 -17.95 6.45
N SER A 73 6.56 -17.05 6.45
CA SER A 73 5.41 -17.05 5.55
C SER A 73 5.36 -15.82 4.65
N TYR A 74 4.48 -15.86 3.66
CA TYR A 74 4.14 -14.71 2.81
C TYR A 74 2.84 -14.01 3.23
N GLU A 75 2.21 -14.47 4.32
CA GLU A 75 0.95 -13.93 4.83
C GLU A 75 1.20 -12.54 5.44
N PRO A 76 0.60 -11.46 4.89
CA PRO A 76 0.88 -10.11 5.34
C PRO A 76 0.37 -9.83 6.76
N SER A 77 -0.77 -10.41 7.14
CA SER A 77 -1.43 -10.09 8.42
C SER A 77 -2.05 -11.34 9.06
N PRO A 78 -1.24 -12.31 9.50
CA PRO A 78 -1.75 -13.49 10.18
C PRO A 78 -2.33 -13.09 11.54
N VAL A 79 -3.47 -13.67 11.90
CA VAL A 79 -4.07 -13.49 13.23
C VAL A 79 -3.53 -14.54 14.17
N ALA A 80 -2.94 -14.11 15.29
CA ALA A 80 -2.31 -14.99 16.27
C ALA A 80 -3.26 -15.31 17.43
N GLY A 81 -3.48 -16.61 17.67
CA GLY A 81 -4.00 -17.17 18.91
C GLY A 81 -2.86 -17.76 19.72
N ILE A 82 -2.67 -17.30 20.96
CA ILE A 82 -1.59 -17.78 21.84
C ILE A 82 -2.16 -18.13 23.21
N ALA A 83 -1.74 -19.27 23.76
CA ALA A 83 -2.02 -19.63 25.14
C ALA A 83 -0.78 -20.20 25.83
N THR A 84 -0.74 -20.05 27.15
CA THR A 84 0.13 -20.86 28.01
C THR A 84 -0.77 -21.82 28.79
N VAL A 85 -0.48 -23.12 28.74
CA VAL A 85 -1.26 -24.16 29.40
C VAL A 85 -0.40 -25.02 30.29
N SER A 86 -0.93 -25.47 31.41
CA SER A 86 -0.24 -26.39 32.33
C SER A 86 -1.22 -27.50 32.73
N PRO A 87 -0.86 -28.79 32.72
CA PRO A 87 0.39 -29.33 32.17
C PRO A 87 0.46 -29.21 30.65
N SER A 88 1.67 -29.38 30.09
CA SER A 88 1.94 -29.37 28.65
C SER A 88 1.08 -30.35 27.84
N SER A 89 0.62 -31.45 28.46
CA SER A 89 -0.30 -32.41 27.82
C SER A 89 -1.65 -31.82 27.41
N ARG A 90 -2.02 -30.62 27.87
CA ARG A 90 -3.25 -29.91 27.46
C ARG A 90 -3.11 -29.03 26.20
N ALA A 91 -1.94 -29.04 25.55
CA ALA A 91 -1.68 -28.15 24.43
C ALA A 91 -2.57 -28.39 23.20
N ASP A 92 -3.01 -29.63 22.94
CA ASP A 92 -3.92 -29.96 21.85
C ASP A 92 -5.31 -29.33 22.07
N ARG A 93 -5.86 -29.46 23.29
CA ARG A 93 -7.12 -28.81 23.66
C ARG A 93 -7.07 -27.30 23.42
N ALA A 94 -6.00 -26.64 23.87
CA ALA A 94 -5.85 -25.20 23.62
C ALA A 94 -5.72 -24.88 22.13
N ALA A 95 -4.95 -25.65 21.37
CA ALA A 95 -4.89 -25.50 19.91
C ALA A 95 -6.28 -25.56 19.26
N GLY A 96 -7.16 -26.44 19.75
CA GLY A 96 -8.56 -26.57 19.35
C GLY A 96 -9.46 -25.37 19.67
N GLU A 97 -8.95 -24.33 20.32
CA GLU A 97 -9.72 -23.14 20.70
C GLU A 97 -9.10 -21.82 20.18
N LEU A 98 -7.82 -21.83 19.79
CA LEU A 98 -7.00 -20.65 19.45
C LEU A 98 -7.17 -20.15 18.00
N TYR A 99 -8.40 -19.94 17.56
CA TYR A 99 -8.70 -19.32 16.27
C TYR A 99 -9.86 -18.33 16.40
N PRO A 100 -9.95 -17.34 15.49
CA PRO A 100 -11.03 -16.36 15.50
C PRO A 100 -12.39 -17.03 15.32
N LYS A 101 -13.35 -16.75 16.22
CA LYS A 101 -14.70 -17.36 16.15
C LYS A 101 -15.55 -16.84 14.98
N THR A 102 -15.04 -15.89 14.22
CA THR A 102 -15.68 -15.39 13.00
C THR A 102 -15.41 -16.21 11.77
N CYS A 103 -14.50 -17.19 11.86
CA CYS A 103 -14.29 -18.18 10.81
C CYS A 103 -13.95 -17.55 9.45
N ARG A 104 -13.28 -16.38 9.49
CA ARG A 104 -12.77 -15.65 8.32
C ARG A 104 -11.29 -16.01 8.12
N PHE A 105 -11.04 -17.27 7.82
CA PHE A 105 -9.72 -17.82 7.46
C PHE A 105 -9.90 -19.09 6.65
N SER A 106 -8.93 -19.38 5.79
CA SER A 106 -8.87 -20.60 4.97
C SER A 106 -7.61 -21.43 5.25
N ARG A 107 -6.69 -20.89 6.06
CA ARG A 107 -5.40 -21.49 6.38
C ARG A 107 -5.10 -21.33 7.86
N VAL A 108 -4.45 -22.34 8.44
CA VAL A 108 -4.00 -22.32 9.84
C VAL A 108 -2.64 -23.00 9.98
N GLY A 109 -1.75 -22.42 10.77
CA GLY A 109 -0.56 -23.09 11.27
C GLY A 109 -0.62 -23.20 12.78
N VAL A 110 -0.11 -24.29 13.35
CA VAL A 110 -0.14 -24.52 14.80
C VAL A 110 1.18 -25.14 15.27
N ALA A 111 1.65 -24.76 16.46
CA ALA A 111 2.74 -25.46 17.14
C ALA A 111 2.69 -25.21 18.65
N ALA A 112 3.37 -26.05 19.40
CA ALA A 112 3.58 -25.85 20.83
C ALA A 112 5.02 -26.19 21.24
N ALA A 113 5.45 -25.63 22.37
CA ALA A 113 6.71 -25.98 23.02
C ALA A 113 6.54 -26.02 24.54
N GLU A 114 7.15 -27.00 25.18
CA GLU A 114 7.15 -27.16 26.65
C GLU A 114 8.12 -26.16 27.29
N LEU A 115 7.69 -25.51 28.37
CA LEU A 115 8.45 -24.56 29.16
C LEU A 115 9.08 -25.26 30.37
N ARG A 116 10.04 -24.60 31.01
CA ARG A 116 10.83 -25.19 32.11
C ARG A 116 10.02 -25.59 33.34
N ASP A 117 8.83 -25.02 33.50
CA ASP A 117 7.91 -25.28 34.61
C ASP A 117 6.89 -26.39 34.29
N GLY A 118 7.04 -27.11 33.17
CA GLY A 118 6.11 -28.15 32.72
C GLY A 118 4.81 -27.62 32.11
N SER A 119 4.68 -26.29 31.96
CA SER A 119 3.65 -25.69 31.11
C SER A 119 4.07 -25.76 29.63
N ALA A 120 3.18 -25.44 28.70
CA ALA A 120 3.47 -25.28 27.29
C ALA A 120 2.94 -23.96 26.77
N VAL A 121 3.72 -23.32 25.87
CA VAL A 121 3.19 -22.26 25.00
C VAL A 121 2.60 -22.91 23.76
N VAL A 122 1.40 -22.49 23.37
CA VAL A 122 0.69 -22.92 22.16
C VAL A 122 0.49 -21.71 21.27
N CYS A 123 0.82 -21.86 20.00
CA CYS A 123 0.64 -20.86 18.95
C CYS A 123 -0.26 -21.43 17.87
N ALA A 124 -1.25 -20.64 17.45
CA ALA A 124 -2.00 -20.85 16.23
C ALA A 124 -2.01 -19.53 15.43
N LEU A 125 -1.67 -19.61 14.15
CA LEU A 125 -1.72 -18.49 13.23
C LEU A 125 -2.77 -18.80 12.16
N THR A 126 -3.80 -17.98 12.07
CA THR A 126 -4.83 -18.09 11.04
C THR A 126 -4.66 -17.02 9.97
N ALA A 127 -4.99 -17.39 8.75
CA ALA A 127 -4.70 -16.62 7.55
C ALA A 127 -5.90 -16.61 6.60
N PHE A 128 -6.17 -15.44 6.03
CA PHE A 128 -7.20 -15.24 5.02
C PHE A 128 -6.71 -14.29 3.94
N HIS A 129 -6.23 -14.83 2.84
CA HIS A 129 -6.21 -14.08 1.59
C HIS A 129 -6.07 -15.00 0.41
N GLY A 130 -6.57 -14.50 -0.71
CA GLY A 130 -6.72 -15.27 -1.91
C GLY A 130 -5.51 -15.21 -2.82
N THR A 131 -4.36 -15.68 -2.36
CA THR A 131 -3.17 -15.76 -3.22
C THR A 131 -2.35 -16.99 -2.89
N THR A 132 -2.08 -17.78 -3.91
CA THR A 132 -1.14 -18.89 -3.84
C THR A 132 0.18 -18.43 -4.43
N LEU A 133 1.25 -18.44 -3.62
CA LEU A 133 2.60 -18.18 -4.08
C LEU A 133 3.42 -19.45 -4.07
N ALA A 134 4.27 -19.61 -5.09
CA ALA A 134 5.34 -20.57 -5.04
C ALA A 134 6.30 -20.23 -3.88
N HIS A 135 6.92 -21.24 -3.29
CA HIS A 135 7.84 -21.04 -2.17
C HIS A 135 8.98 -20.09 -2.54
N ILE A 136 9.09 -19.00 -1.79
CA ILE A 136 10.21 -18.06 -1.87
C ILE A 136 11.11 -18.32 -0.65
N PRO A 137 12.39 -18.68 -0.86
CA PRO A 137 13.30 -18.98 0.24
C PRO A 137 13.49 -17.74 1.11
N GLY A 138 13.46 -17.93 2.43
CA GLY A 138 13.71 -16.84 3.39
C GLY A 138 15.17 -16.42 3.47
N ARG A 139 16.09 -17.26 2.98
CA ARG A 139 17.53 -16.97 2.97
C ARG A 139 18.12 -17.38 1.63
N VAL A 140 18.97 -16.52 1.10
CA VAL A 140 19.68 -16.72 -0.16
C VAL A 140 21.10 -16.19 -0.06
N GLU A 141 21.95 -16.54 -1.02
CA GLU A 141 23.26 -15.90 -1.16
C GLU A 141 23.11 -14.46 -1.69
N ALA A 142 24.05 -13.58 -1.34
CA ALA A 142 24.05 -12.21 -1.87
C ALA A 142 24.23 -12.23 -3.40
N GLY A 143 23.43 -11.45 -4.13
CA GLY A 143 23.42 -11.46 -5.59
C GLY A 143 22.60 -12.59 -6.22
N GLN A 144 21.97 -13.45 -5.42
CA GLN A 144 21.10 -14.51 -5.94
C GLN A 144 19.78 -13.94 -6.47
N SER A 145 19.23 -14.55 -7.51
CA SER A 145 17.88 -14.28 -7.98
C SER A 145 16.86 -15.25 -7.38
N VAL A 146 15.68 -14.75 -7.05
CA VAL A 146 14.52 -15.57 -6.65
C VAL A 146 13.40 -15.46 -7.68
N ASN A 147 12.68 -16.55 -7.89
CA ASN A 147 11.47 -16.51 -8.71
C ASN A 147 10.29 -16.13 -7.82
N VAL A 148 9.50 -15.16 -8.27
CA VAL A 148 8.26 -14.74 -7.62
C VAL A 148 7.14 -15.09 -8.57
N SER A 149 6.37 -16.13 -8.24
CA SER A 149 5.29 -16.61 -9.10
C SER A 149 4.11 -17.09 -8.26
N GLY A 150 2.90 -16.85 -8.76
CA GLY A 150 1.69 -17.22 -8.03
C GLY A 150 0.43 -16.97 -8.85
N THR A 151 -0.69 -17.19 -8.18
CA THR A 151 -2.03 -16.99 -8.72
C THR A 151 -2.87 -16.23 -7.72
N LEU A 152 -3.51 -15.15 -8.16
CA LEU A 152 -4.55 -14.44 -7.43
C LEU A 152 -5.86 -15.25 -7.45
N GLU A 153 -6.62 -15.22 -6.37
CA GLU A 153 -7.97 -15.79 -6.33
C GLU A 153 -8.97 -14.94 -7.13
N GLN A 154 -10.17 -15.48 -7.30
CA GLN A 154 -11.28 -14.78 -7.93
C GLN A 154 -11.61 -13.49 -7.18
N GLY A 155 -11.80 -12.41 -7.94
CA GLY A 155 -12.11 -11.08 -7.42
C GLY A 155 -10.89 -10.17 -7.22
N LEU A 156 -9.67 -10.70 -7.40
CA LEU A 156 -8.44 -9.92 -7.42
C LEU A 156 -7.87 -9.77 -8.83
N GLY A 157 -7.31 -8.60 -9.12
CA GLY A 157 -6.69 -8.29 -10.41
C GLY A 157 -5.49 -7.36 -10.27
N ASN A 158 -4.88 -7.01 -11.42
CA ASN A 158 -3.77 -6.06 -11.53
C ASN A 158 -2.63 -6.31 -10.51
N PRO A 159 -2.02 -7.50 -10.50
CA PRO A 159 -0.92 -7.77 -9.58
C PRO A 159 0.25 -6.82 -9.85
N ARG A 160 0.81 -6.24 -8.79
CA ARG A 160 1.98 -5.35 -8.81
C ARG A 160 3.01 -5.86 -7.80
N LEU A 161 4.29 -5.83 -8.16
CA LEU A 161 5.36 -6.29 -7.29
C LEU A 161 6.17 -5.11 -6.78
N TYR A 162 6.34 -5.02 -5.47
CA TYR A 162 7.19 -4.04 -4.80
C TYR A 162 8.34 -4.77 -4.12
N ILE A 163 9.55 -4.23 -4.24
CA ILE A 163 10.72 -4.74 -3.54
C ILE A 163 11.31 -3.62 -2.71
N THR A 164 11.43 -3.85 -1.41
CA THR A 164 12.27 -3.02 -0.54
C THR A 164 13.65 -3.64 -0.42
N ARG A 165 14.68 -2.87 -0.73
CA ARG A 165 16.10 -3.27 -0.60
C ARG A 165 16.63 -2.99 0.81
N PRO A 166 17.79 -3.55 1.21
CA PRO A 166 18.48 -3.23 2.44
C PRO A 166 18.81 -1.74 2.59
N SER A 167 19.14 -1.05 1.49
CA SER A 167 19.27 0.41 1.41
C SER A 167 17.97 1.16 1.74
N GLY A 168 16.84 0.45 1.71
CA GLY A 168 15.51 0.95 1.95
C GLY A 168 14.86 1.58 0.71
N GLU A 169 15.53 1.53 -0.44
CA GLU A 169 14.91 1.83 -1.73
C GLU A 169 13.73 0.89 -1.97
N VAL A 170 12.62 1.45 -2.45
CA VAL A 170 11.44 0.68 -2.86
C VAL A 170 11.29 0.78 -4.38
N GLU A 171 11.29 -0.35 -5.06
CA GLU A 171 11.10 -0.43 -6.51
C GLU A 171 9.81 -1.18 -6.85
N GLU A 172 9.01 -0.62 -7.74
CA GLU A 172 7.90 -1.33 -8.39
C GLU A 172 8.40 -2.03 -9.65
N MET A 173 8.23 -3.35 -9.69
CA MET A 173 8.57 -4.19 -10.85
C MET A 173 7.31 -4.63 -11.58
N LYS A 174 7.41 -4.66 -12.92
CA LYS A 174 6.36 -5.23 -13.76
C LYS A 174 6.33 -6.75 -13.58
N LEU A 175 5.15 -7.29 -13.34
CA LEU A 175 4.89 -8.72 -13.35
C LEU A 175 4.55 -9.17 -14.78
N GLY A 176 5.15 -10.28 -15.22
CA GLY A 176 4.67 -11.00 -16.39
C GLY A 176 3.51 -11.92 -16.00
N GLY A 177 2.66 -12.30 -16.95
CA GLY A 177 1.54 -13.21 -16.70
C GLY A 177 0.27 -12.87 -17.50
N SER A 178 -0.77 -13.67 -17.32
CA SER A 178 -2.10 -13.45 -17.91
C SER A 178 -3.20 -13.78 -16.89
N GLY A 179 -4.25 -12.96 -16.88
CA GLY A 179 -5.35 -13.10 -15.93
C GLY A 179 -4.88 -12.97 -14.48
N THR A 180 -5.13 -13.98 -13.66
CA THR A 180 -4.77 -14.00 -12.23
C THR A 180 -3.38 -14.58 -11.96
N ALA A 181 -2.74 -15.21 -12.96
CA ALA A 181 -1.41 -15.79 -12.79
C ALA A 181 -0.32 -14.74 -13.07
N PHE A 182 0.72 -14.73 -12.24
CA PHE A 182 1.86 -13.83 -12.38
C PHE A 182 3.18 -14.55 -12.13
N SER A 183 4.24 -14.06 -12.77
CA SER A 183 5.60 -14.53 -12.57
C SER A 183 6.63 -13.47 -12.94
N THR A 184 7.70 -13.39 -12.15
CA THR A 184 8.90 -12.63 -12.48
C THR A 184 10.11 -13.20 -11.75
N ARG A 185 11.30 -12.71 -12.13
CA ARG A 185 12.55 -13.02 -11.44
C ARG A 185 13.10 -11.74 -10.81
N VAL A 186 13.42 -11.83 -9.52
CA VAL A 186 13.93 -10.72 -8.72
C VAL A 186 15.40 -10.96 -8.39
N LEU A 187 16.26 -10.01 -8.73
CA LEU A 187 17.66 -10.01 -8.33
C LEU A 187 17.81 -9.37 -6.95
N LEU A 188 18.31 -10.12 -5.96
CA LEU A 188 18.61 -9.62 -4.61
C LEU A 188 20.09 -9.23 -4.53
N GLY A 189 20.41 -8.12 -5.20
CA GLY A 189 21.79 -7.67 -5.44
C GLY A 189 22.51 -7.13 -4.20
N GLU A 190 21.77 -6.58 -3.23
CA GLU A 190 22.36 -6.05 -2.01
C GLU A 190 22.53 -7.16 -0.96
N ARG A 191 23.48 -6.99 -0.03
CA ARG A 191 23.58 -7.86 1.15
C ARG A 191 22.69 -7.29 2.25
N GLY A 192 21.76 -8.10 2.78
CA GLY A 192 20.87 -7.67 3.84
C GLY A 192 19.44 -8.20 3.69
N GLU A 193 18.53 -7.59 4.41
CA GLU A 193 17.10 -7.88 4.34
C GLU A 193 16.44 -7.19 3.15
N HIS A 194 15.74 -7.97 2.33
CA HIS A 194 14.82 -7.49 1.32
C HIS A 194 13.40 -7.84 1.73
N SER A 195 12.43 -7.04 1.29
CA SER A 195 11.01 -7.39 1.37
C SER A 195 10.43 -7.44 -0.04
N ILE A 196 9.75 -8.53 -0.37
CA ILE A 196 9.09 -8.78 -1.65
C ILE A 196 7.59 -8.76 -1.38
N GLU A 197 6.88 -7.76 -1.90
CA GLU A 197 5.47 -7.55 -1.65
C GLU A 197 4.66 -7.57 -2.95
N VAL A 198 3.60 -8.37 -2.98
CA VAL A 198 2.64 -8.41 -4.08
C VAL A 198 1.40 -7.63 -3.66
N LEU A 199 1.04 -6.60 -4.43
CA LEU A 199 -0.24 -5.91 -4.32
C LEU A 199 -1.21 -6.44 -5.38
N ALA A 200 -2.50 -6.44 -5.08
CA ALA A 200 -3.57 -6.69 -6.04
C ALA A 200 -4.75 -5.77 -5.75
N ASP A 201 -5.53 -5.48 -6.79
CA ASP A 201 -6.76 -4.69 -6.67
C ASP A 201 -7.94 -5.62 -6.40
N GLY A 202 -8.72 -5.32 -5.37
CA GLY A 202 -9.98 -6.00 -5.05
C GLY A 202 -11.15 -5.03 -4.91
N ALA A 203 -12.31 -5.52 -4.47
CA ALA A 203 -13.52 -4.71 -4.30
C ALA A 203 -13.34 -3.54 -3.30
N GLY A 204 -12.48 -3.71 -2.30
CA GLY A 204 -12.12 -2.68 -1.33
C GLY A 204 -10.95 -1.78 -1.75
N GLY A 205 -10.49 -1.86 -3.00
CA GLY A 205 -9.31 -1.15 -3.50
C GLY A 205 -8.03 -2.00 -3.49
N PRO A 206 -6.85 -1.36 -3.62
CA PRO A 206 -5.57 -2.03 -3.52
C PRO A 206 -5.42 -2.73 -2.18
N GLN A 207 -4.87 -3.94 -2.16
CA GLN A 207 -4.54 -4.67 -0.94
C GLN A 207 -3.24 -5.44 -1.11
N VAL A 208 -2.56 -5.62 0.01
CA VAL A 208 -1.35 -6.45 0.08
C VAL A 208 -1.78 -7.92 -0.04
N ALA A 209 -1.47 -8.53 -1.19
CA ALA A 209 -1.79 -9.90 -1.51
C ALA A 209 -0.77 -10.90 -0.93
N ALA A 210 0.47 -10.46 -0.71
CA ALA A 210 1.52 -11.23 -0.03
C ALA A 210 2.73 -10.37 0.33
N VAL A 211 3.44 -10.70 1.41
CA VAL A 211 4.72 -10.06 1.80
C VAL A 211 5.70 -11.13 2.24
N ARG A 212 6.85 -11.22 1.58
CA ARG A 212 7.93 -12.14 1.95
C ARG A 212 9.22 -11.38 2.24
N ARG A 213 9.74 -11.53 3.46
CA ARG A 213 11.10 -11.09 3.81
C ARG A 213 12.14 -12.08 3.30
N VAL A 214 13.22 -11.62 2.67
CA VAL A 214 14.31 -12.47 2.16
C VAL A 214 15.66 -11.91 2.61
N PHE A 215 16.45 -12.75 3.26
CA PHE A 215 17.74 -12.37 3.85
C PHE A 215 18.88 -12.82 2.94
N ALA A 216 19.43 -11.89 2.15
CA ALA A 216 20.49 -12.14 1.19
C ALA A 216 21.88 -11.98 1.84
N GLY A 217 22.64 -13.08 1.98
CA GLY A 217 23.98 -13.07 2.56
C GLY A 217 24.05 -12.66 4.04
N VAL A 218 22.91 -12.72 4.75
CA VAL A 218 22.78 -12.44 6.19
C VAL A 218 21.90 -13.48 6.87
N VAL A 219 21.97 -13.55 8.20
CA VAL A 219 21.12 -14.43 9.01
C VAL A 219 19.88 -13.66 9.44
N PRO A 220 18.66 -14.22 9.31
CA PRO A 220 17.46 -13.59 9.83
C PRO A 220 17.54 -13.29 11.33
N PRO A 221 16.90 -12.23 11.81
CA PRO A 221 16.87 -11.92 13.24
C PRO A 221 16.21 -13.06 14.03
N SER A 222 16.82 -13.42 15.16
CA SER A 222 16.37 -14.52 16.02
C SER A 222 15.54 -14.04 17.22
N ARG A 223 15.32 -12.73 17.33
CA ARG A 223 14.51 -12.11 18.37
C ARG A 223 13.61 -11.07 17.71
N PRO A 224 12.36 -10.92 18.15
CA PRO A 224 11.59 -9.74 17.77
C PRO A 224 12.38 -8.49 18.20
N PRO A 225 12.33 -7.40 17.42
CA PRO A 225 12.91 -6.14 17.86
C PRO A 225 12.31 -5.77 19.22
N PRO A 226 13.06 -5.07 20.09
CA PRO A 226 12.43 -4.41 21.24
C PRO A 226 11.28 -3.57 20.70
N GLU A 227 10.09 -3.64 21.31
CA GLU A 227 8.96 -2.77 20.94
C GLU A 227 9.44 -1.32 21.04
N GLY A 228 9.87 -0.76 19.91
CA GLY A 228 10.24 0.64 19.81
C GLY A 228 8.95 1.41 19.68
N ARG A 229 8.17 1.44 20.76
CA ARG A 229 6.79 1.92 20.72
C ARG A 229 6.78 3.30 20.10
N VAL A 230 6.14 3.40 18.94
CA VAL A 230 5.62 4.66 18.47
C VAL A 230 4.86 5.27 19.64
N ARG A 231 5.18 6.53 19.98
CA ARG A 231 4.49 7.24 21.07
C ARG A 231 2.98 7.16 20.81
N GLU A 232 2.19 6.94 21.85
CA GLU A 232 0.75 6.78 21.67
C GLU A 232 0.10 7.99 20.98
N GLY A 233 -0.90 7.70 20.14
CA GLY A 233 -1.69 8.69 19.41
C GLY A 233 -1.06 9.20 18.11
N LEU A 234 -1.82 10.01 17.38
CA LEU A 234 -1.44 10.51 16.04
C LEU A 234 -0.14 11.33 16.04
N GLY A 235 0.19 11.99 17.15
CA GLY A 235 1.45 12.75 17.27
C GLY A 235 2.69 11.86 17.24
N GLY A 236 2.63 10.65 17.81
CA GLY A 236 3.74 9.71 17.72
C GLY A 236 3.91 9.14 16.32
N VAL A 237 2.81 8.92 15.61
CA VAL A 237 2.82 8.52 14.18
C VAL A 237 3.49 9.58 13.32
N GLU A 238 3.12 10.85 13.50
CA GLU A 238 3.76 11.96 12.79
C GLU A 238 5.28 12.02 13.05
N GLU A 239 5.70 11.91 14.31
CA GLU A 239 7.12 11.88 14.67
C GLU A 239 7.85 10.66 14.07
N ALA A 240 7.20 9.49 14.02
CA ALA A 240 7.76 8.29 13.42
C ALA A 240 7.98 8.45 11.92
N ILE A 241 6.98 8.97 11.18
CA ILE A 241 7.10 9.31 9.75
C ILE A 241 8.21 10.35 9.53
N ALA A 242 8.27 11.38 10.38
CA ALA A 242 9.30 12.42 10.27
C ALA A 242 10.72 11.86 10.46
N ARG A 243 10.95 11.02 11.49
CA ARG A 243 12.24 10.34 11.72
C ARG A 243 12.61 9.44 10.56
N LEU A 244 11.65 8.67 10.06
CA LEU A 244 11.86 7.79 8.92
C LEU A 244 12.28 8.58 7.67
N ARG A 245 11.58 9.67 7.34
CA ARG A 245 11.94 10.54 6.20
C ARG A 245 13.29 11.23 6.39
N ALA A 246 13.58 11.71 7.61
CA ALA A 246 14.87 12.32 7.94
C ALA A 246 16.03 11.32 7.77
N SER A 247 15.83 10.05 8.13
CA SER A 247 16.83 8.98 7.93
C SER A 247 17.20 8.77 6.45
N ARG A 248 16.35 9.23 5.52
CA ARG A 248 16.54 9.16 4.06
C ARG A 248 16.88 10.51 3.42
N GLY A 249 17.16 11.54 4.23
CA GLY A 249 17.43 12.89 3.74
C GLY A 249 16.22 13.56 3.07
N LEU A 250 15.01 13.06 3.31
CA LEU A 250 13.78 13.62 2.74
C LEU A 250 13.25 14.77 3.61
N PRO A 251 12.64 15.80 3.00
CA PRO A 251 12.04 16.89 3.75
C PRO A 251 10.85 16.40 4.61
N PRO A 252 10.60 17.00 5.78
CA PRO A 252 9.43 16.67 6.59
C PRO A 252 8.14 17.00 5.83
N LEU A 253 7.07 16.28 6.13
CA LEU A 253 5.73 16.57 5.63
C LEU A 253 5.08 17.62 6.53
N VAL A 254 4.24 18.47 5.94
CA VAL A 254 3.48 19.48 6.69
C VAL A 254 2.05 18.97 6.89
N ARG A 255 1.54 19.05 8.13
CA ARG A 255 0.14 18.69 8.44
C ARG A 255 -0.85 19.52 7.63
N ASP A 256 -1.91 18.87 7.17
CA ASP A 256 -2.96 19.49 6.37
C ASP A 256 -4.34 19.13 6.94
N ARG A 257 -5.10 20.15 7.35
CA ARG A 257 -6.37 19.96 8.08
C ARG A 257 -7.46 19.32 7.22
N ASP A 258 -7.42 19.53 5.90
CA ASP A 258 -8.39 18.91 5.00
C ASP A 258 -8.10 17.42 4.79
N LEU A 259 -6.81 17.06 4.77
CA LEU A 259 -6.38 15.67 4.75
C LEU A 259 -6.65 14.98 6.09
N ASP A 260 -6.44 15.66 7.22
CA ASP A 260 -6.78 15.16 8.56
C ASP A 260 -8.26 14.79 8.64
N ALA A 261 -9.13 15.70 8.22
CA ALA A 261 -10.56 15.47 8.25
C ALA A 261 -11.02 14.39 7.26
N ALA A 262 -10.33 14.22 6.12
CA ALA A 262 -10.59 13.11 5.20
C ALA A 262 -10.16 11.76 5.80
N ALA A 263 -8.98 11.71 6.43
CA ALA A 263 -8.45 10.53 7.08
C ALA A 263 -9.33 10.09 8.26
N GLU A 264 -9.73 11.04 9.11
CA GLU A 264 -10.56 10.79 10.29
C GLU A 264 -11.96 10.28 9.89
N ALA A 265 -12.60 10.93 8.91
CA ALA A 265 -13.90 10.49 8.40
C ALA A 265 -13.82 9.06 7.85
N HIS A 266 -12.76 8.71 7.12
CA HIS A 266 -12.58 7.37 6.58
C HIS A 266 -12.34 6.33 7.69
N SER A 267 -11.52 6.65 8.70
CA SER A 267 -11.33 5.75 9.87
C SER A 267 -12.64 5.51 10.61
N GLN A 268 -13.44 6.57 10.83
CA GLN A 268 -14.77 6.48 11.45
C GLN A 268 -15.72 5.61 10.62
N GLU A 269 -15.68 5.73 9.30
CA GLU A 269 -16.54 4.96 8.41
C GLU A 269 -16.14 3.48 8.36
N MET A 270 -14.84 3.18 8.34
CA MET A 270 -14.33 1.81 8.51
C MET A 270 -14.79 1.19 9.84
N ALA A 271 -14.68 1.95 10.94
CA ALA A 271 -15.14 1.53 12.26
C ALA A 271 -16.66 1.31 12.32
N ARG A 272 -17.45 2.22 11.73
CA ARG A 272 -18.92 2.16 11.70
C ARG A 272 -19.42 0.96 10.90
N THR A 273 -18.79 0.67 9.76
CA THR A 273 -19.15 -0.43 8.86
C THR A 273 -18.44 -1.74 9.19
N ARG A 274 -17.52 -1.73 10.16
CA ARG A 274 -16.66 -2.85 10.53
C ARG A 274 -15.91 -3.44 9.34
N THR A 275 -15.53 -2.57 8.40
CA THR A 275 -14.90 -2.94 7.13
C THR A 275 -13.55 -2.25 7.04
N PHE A 276 -12.48 -3.01 6.83
CA PHE A 276 -11.13 -2.50 6.64
C PHE A 276 -10.80 -2.50 5.15
N ALA A 277 -10.89 -1.34 4.49
CA ALA A 277 -10.72 -1.20 3.06
C ALA A 277 -10.44 0.26 2.66
N HIS A 278 -9.63 0.48 1.63
CA HIS A 278 -9.34 1.81 1.08
C HIS A 278 -10.55 2.44 0.38
N VAL A 279 -11.41 1.60 -0.18
CA VAL A 279 -12.63 1.98 -0.89
C VAL A 279 -13.82 1.39 -0.16
N LEU A 280 -14.65 2.26 0.41
CA LEU A 280 -15.93 1.86 0.99
C LEU A 280 -17.07 2.27 0.06
N PRO A 281 -18.17 1.48 -0.03
CA PRO A 281 -19.32 1.86 -0.83
C PRO A 281 -19.94 3.22 -0.47
N SER A 282 -19.75 3.65 0.78
CA SER A 282 -20.31 4.87 1.37
C SER A 282 -19.50 6.13 1.11
N ASP A 283 -18.16 6.05 1.06
CA ASP A 283 -17.28 7.22 0.91
C ASP A 283 -16.37 7.18 -0.33
N GLY A 284 -16.37 6.08 -1.07
CA GLY A 284 -15.63 5.92 -2.32
C GLY A 284 -14.14 5.73 -2.12
N SER A 285 -13.35 6.09 -3.14
CA SER A 285 -11.88 6.09 -3.07
C SER A 285 -11.34 7.32 -2.35
N LEU A 286 -10.06 7.34 -1.96
CA LEU A 286 -9.41 8.55 -1.43
C LEU A 286 -9.59 9.76 -2.39
N GLY A 287 -9.52 9.53 -3.70
CA GLY A 287 -9.75 10.59 -4.68
C GLY A 287 -11.17 11.15 -4.63
N ASP A 288 -12.16 10.30 -4.39
CA ASP A 288 -13.56 10.73 -4.22
C ASP A 288 -13.75 11.50 -2.92
N ARG A 289 -13.18 10.99 -1.82
CA ARG A 289 -13.17 11.66 -0.50
C ARG A 289 -12.56 13.06 -0.58
N LEU A 290 -11.39 13.19 -1.23
CA LEU A 290 -10.73 14.49 -1.39
C LEU A 290 -11.47 15.41 -2.36
N ARG A 291 -12.07 14.87 -3.44
CA ARG A 291 -12.89 15.64 -4.38
C ARG A 291 -14.13 16.22 -3.69
N ALA A 292 -14.81 15.43 -2.85
CA ALA A 292 -15.98 15.88 -2.09
C ALA A 292 -15.64 17.05 -1.14
N ARG A 293 -14.38 17.14 -0.70
CA ARG A 293 -13.86 18.23 0.14
C ARG A 293 -13.27 19.40 -0.65
N GLY A 294 -13.24 19.33 -1.98
CA GLY A 294 -12.63 20.35 -2.82
C GLY A 294 -11.10 20.42 -2.71
N TYR A 295 -10.44 19.37 -2.22
CA TYR A 295 -9.00 19.36 -2.05
C TYR A 295 -8.29 19.12 -3.40
N ALA A 296 -7.48 20.08 -3.83
CA ALA A 296 -6.78 20.02 -5.12
C ALA A 296 -5.41 19.35 -4.99
N TYR A 297 -5.17 18.27 -5.75
CA TYR A 297 -3.95 17.48 -5.64
C TYR A 297 -3.40 17.02 -6.99
N ARG A 298 -2.06 16.96 -7.08
CA ARG A 298 -1.30 16.37 -8.17
C ARG A 298 -1.14 14.88 -8.03
N SER A 299 -0.89 14.43 -6.81
CA SER A 299 -0.74 13.03 -6.45
C SER A 299 -1.11 12.86 -4.98
N ILE A 300 -1.62 11.69 -4.65
CA ILE A 300 -2.09 11.31 -3.32
C ILE A 300 -1.64 9.87 -3.04
N GLY A 301 -1.40 9.57 -1.78
CA GLY A 301 -1.14 8.23 -1.26
C GLY A 301 -1.97 8.00 -0.01
N GLU A 302 -2.36 6.75 0.23
CA GLU A 302 -3.10 6.35 1.42
C GLU A 302 -2.46 5.11 2.04
N ASN A 303 -2.31 5.15 3.36
CA ASN A 303 -2.08 3.96 4.15
C ASN A 303 -3.25 3.79 5.13
N ILE A 304 -3.69 2.55 5.33
CA ILE A 304 -4.65 2.22 6.39
C ILE A 304 -4.07 1.10 7.27
N GLY A 305 -4.38 1.16 8.56
CA GLY A 305 -3.96 0.17 9.56
C GLY A 305 -5.08 -0.15 10.53
N LEU A 306 -5.13 -1.38 11.00
CA LEU A 306 -6.06 -1.83 12.03
C LEU A 306 -5.29 -2.63 13.08
N SER A 307 -5.30 -2.15 14.33
CA SER A 307 -4.61 -2.83 15.43
C SER A 307 -5.24 -2.48 16.78
N SER A 308 -4.61 -2.91 17.88
CA SER A 308 -5.03 -2.58 19.25
C SER A 308 -4.98 -1.08 19.55
N ASP A 309 -4.05 -0.38 18.93
CA ASP A 309 -3.78 1.04 19.14
C ASP A 309 -3.16 1.68 17.89
N VAL A 310 -3.11 3.00 17.87
CA VAL A 310 -2.59 3.81 16.76
C VAL A 310 -1.11 3.53 16.47
N GLY A 311 -0.29 3.34 17.51
CA GLY A 311 1.15 3.14 17.36
C GLY A 311 1.44 1.79 16.70
N THR A 312 0.82 0.73 17.20
CA THR A 312 0.92 -0.61 16.62
C THR A 312 0.34 -0.67 15.20
N ALA A 313 -0.74 0.06 14.92
CA ALA A 313 -1.27 0.19 13.55
C ALA A 313 -0.24 0.86 12.61
N HIS A 314 0.43 1.92 13.04
CA HIS A 314 1.50 2.56 12.25
C HIS A 314 2.70 1.64 12.04
N GLU A 315 3.13 0.88 13.06
CA GLU A 315 4.23 -0.07 12.91
C GLU A 315 3.91 -1.15 11.87
N ALA A 316 2.68 -1.66 11.85
CA ALA A 316 2.21 -2.59 10.82
C ALA A 316 2.23 -1.96 9.42
N ILE A 317 1.77 -0.72 9.29
CA ILE A 317 1.85 0.06 8.04
C ILE A 317 3.31 0.21 7.60
N ALA A 318 4.21 0.65 8.49
CA ALA A 318 5.62 0.89 8.19
C ALA A 318 6.38 -0.39 7.82
N GLY A 319 5.89 -1.56 8.25
CA GLY A 319 6.41 -2.87 7.87
C GLY A 319 6.08 -3.32 6.45
N SER A 320 5.15 -2.65 5.76
CA SER A 320 4.74 -2.97 4.39
C SER A 320 5.44 -2.08 3.36
N PRO A 321 6.15 -2.66 2.36
CA PRO A 321 6.82 -1.92 1.29
C PRO A 321 5.99 -0.87 0.55
N ALA A 322 4.76 -1.19 0.15
CA ALA A 322 3.91 -0.27 -0.60
C ALA A 322 3.42 0.89 0.27
N HIS A 323 3.10 0.62 1.54
CA HIS A 323 2.78 1.68 2.48
C HIS A 323 4.01 2.56 2.80
N LEU A 324 5.18 1.95 2.91
CA LEU A 324 6.45 2.66 3.09
C LEU A 324 6.78 3.56 1.88
N ALA A 325 6.44 3.13 0.66
CA ALA A 325 6.60 3.93 -0.55
C ALA A 325 5.81 5.25 -0.47
N ASN A 326 4.60 5.23 0.10
CA ASN A 326 3.83 6.46 0.34
C ASN A 326 4.55 7.41 1.32
N MET A 327 5.07 6.88 2.43
CA MET A 327 5.80 7.67 3.43
C MET A 327 7.12 8.24 2.88
N LEU A 328 7.80 7.52 1.99
CA LEU A 328 9.12 7.84 1.47
C LEU A 328 9.10 8.50 0.10
N ASP A 329 7.93 8.75 -0.50
CA ASP A 329 7.87 9.46 -1.77
C ASP A 329 8.46 10.88 -1.61
N PRO A 330 9.52 11.23 -2.37
CA PRO A 330 10.16 12.53 -2.29
C PRO A 330 9.30 13.66 -2.86
N ARG A 331 8.17 13.37 -3.49
CA ARG A 331 7.21 14.34 -4.05
C ARG A 331 6.18 14.78 -3.01
N HIS A 332 5.81 13.92 -2.07
CA HIS A 332 4.83 14.25 -1.02
C HIS A 332 5.31 15.43 -0.17
N ARG A 333 4.37 16.34 0.15
CA ARG A 333 4.61 17.56 0.94
C ARG A 333 3.61 17.73 2.08
N ARG A 334 2.44 17.11 1.97
CA ARG A 334 1.35 17.20 2.95
C ARG A 334 1.08 15.84 3.59
N LEU A 335 0.68 15.87 4.86
CA LEU A 335 0.27 14.71 5.64
C LEU A 335 -1.07 15.00 6.32
N GLY A 336 -2.01 14.08 6.17
CA GLY A 336 -3.21 13.99 6.99
C GLY A 336 -3.20 12.72 7.81
N LEU A 337 -3.56 12.77 9.08
CA LEU A 337 -3.75 11.57 9.91
C LEU A 337 -5.12 11.59 10.58
N GLY A 338 -5.78 10.44 10.63
CA GLY A 338 -7.02 10.23 11.36
C GLY A 338 -7.08 8.82 11.94
N ALA A 339 -7.80 8.68 13.04
CA ALA A 339 -8.03 7.37 13.64
C ALA A 339 -9.41 7.29 14.30
N ALA A 340 -9.96 6.08 14.39
CA ALA A 340 -11.21 5.82 15.09
C ALA A 340 -11.18 4.44 15.77
N SER A 341 -11.61 4.39 17.02
CA SER A 341 -11.88 3.14 17.72
C SER A 341 -13.22 2.56 17.28
N GLY A 342 -13.29 1.24 17.15
CA GLY A 342 -14.53 0.54 16.83
C GLY A 342 -14.40 -0.95 16.99
N LEU A 343 -15.49 -1.65 16.68
CA LEU A 343 -15.44 -3.11 16.58
C LEU A 343 -14.93 -3.51 15.20
N THR A 344 -13.99 -4.44 15.19
CA THR A 344 -13.54 -5.10 13.98
C THR A 344 -14.65 -5.96 13.36
N ALA A 345 -14.42 -6.43 12.14
CA ALA A 345 -15.35 -7.36 11.48
C ALA A 345 -15.61 -8.62 12.31
N ASP A 346 -14.66 -8.99 13.16
CA ASP A 346 -14.71 -10.12 14.07
C ASP A 346 -15.25 -9.80 15.48
N GLY A 347 -15.64 -8.55 15.72
CA GLY A 347 -16.26 -8.11 16.98
C GLY A 347 -15.28 -7.85 18.12
N ALA A 348 -13.97 -7.86 17.84
CA ALA A 348 -12.95 -7.39 18.77
C ALA A 348 -12.89 -5.86 18.78
N GLU A 349 -12.40 -5.26 19.86
CA GLU A 349 -12.07 -3.83 19.86
C GLU A 349 -10.79 -3.59 19.05
N GLY A 350 -10.77 -2.52 18.26
CA GLY A 350 -9.61 -2.11 17.50
C GLY A 350 -9.62 -0.63 17.16
N VAL A 351 -8.48 -0.14 16.71
CA VAL A 351 -8.27 1.22 16.22
C VAL A 351 -7.96 1.16 14.73
N TYR A 352 -8.81 1.81 13.95
CA TYR A 352 -8.61 2.08 12.53
C TYR A 352 -7.77 3.35 12.40
N LEU A 353 -6.66 3.28 11.68
CA LEU A 353 -5.76 4.39 11.38
C LEU A 353 -5.76 4.64 9.87
N THR A 354 -5.84 5.89 9.46
CA THR A 354 -5.67 6.33 8.07
C THR A 354 -4.56 7.39 8.00
N GLU A 355 -3.60 7.21 7.10
CA GLU A 355 -2.55 8.17 6.78
C GLU A 355 -2.69 8.61 5.32
N VAL A 356 -2.87 9.90 5.09
CA VAL A 356 -3.06 10.48 3.76
C VAL A 356 -1.87 11.36 3.41
N PHE A 357 -1.24 11.09 2.29
CA PHE A 357 -0.12 11.84 1.77
C PHE A 357 -0.57 12.60 0.52
N ALA A 358 -0.10 13.83 0.34
CA ALA A 358 -0.42 14.57 -0.88
C ALA A 358 0.73 15.42 -1.41
N VAL A 359 0.70 15.55 -2.73
CA VAL A 359 1.32 16.64 -3.48
C VAL A 359 0.18 17.59 -3.84
N PRO A 360 -0.02 18.72 -3.12
CA PRO A 360 -1.11 19.63 -3.43
C PRO A 360 -0.91 20.28 -4.81
N ILE A 361 -2.00 20.66 -5.44
CA ILE A 361 -1.94 21.68 -6.50
C ILE A 361 -1.88 23.02 -5.79
N VAL A 362 -0.71 23.64 -5.84
CA VAL A 362 -0.58 25.04 -5.44
C VAL A 362 -0.79 25.84 -6.72
N GLY A 363 -1.87 26.63 -6.77
CA GLY A 363 -2.10 27.53 -7.88
C GLY A 363 -0.90 28.46 -8.04
N ILE A 364 -0.21 28.36 -9.17
CA ILE A 364 0.93 29.22 -9.49
C ILE A 364 0.37 30.54 -10.05
N PRO A 365 0.90 31.71 -9.65
CA PRO A 365 0.33 33.01 -10.04
C PRO A 365 0.22 33.23 -11.55
N ASP A 366 1.10 32.59 -12.34
CA ASP A 366 1.10 32.67 -13.81
C ASP A 366 1.19 31.26 -14.44
N PRO A 367 0.04 30.57 -14.60
CA PRO A 367 0.00 29.23 -15.20
C PRO A 367 0.40 29.23 -16.68
N VAL A 368 0.17 30.33 -17.40
CA VAL A 368 0.52 30.46 -18.83
C VAL A 368 2.04 30.44 -19.00
N ALA A 369 2.75 31.26 -18.23
CA ALA A 369 4.21 31.30 -18.29
C ALA A 369 4.85 29.97 -17.87
N GLU A 370 4.25 29.25 -16.92
CA GLU A 370 4.75 27.95 -16.50
C GLU A 370 4.59 26.88 -17.57
N VAL A 371 3.41 26.76 -18.18
CA VAL A 371 3.19 25.85 -19.31
C VAL A 371 4.14 26.19 -20.47
N ALA A 372 4.31 27.47 -20.79
CA ALA A 372 5.24 27.91 -21.83
C ALA A 372 6.69 27.52 -21.51
N ARG A 373 7.14 27.70 -20.26
CA ARG A 373 8.49 27.27 -19.81
C ARG A 373 8.66 25.76 -19.92
N PHE A 374 7.66 24.98 -19.51
CA PHE A 374 7.69 23.52 -19.62
C PHE A 374 7.82 23.09 -21.09
N ILE A 375 7.00 23.64 -21.99
CA ILE A 375 7.03 23.35 -23.44
C ILE A 375 8.41 23.65 -24.03
N ALA A 376 9.00 24.79 -23.69
CA ALA A 376 10.33 25.17 -24.16
C ALA A 376 11.42 24.20 -23.68
N ALA A 377 11.39 23.84 -22.39
CA ALA A 377 12.32 22.87 -21.80
C ALA A 377 12.17 21.49 -22.44
N GLU A 378 10.94 21.05 -22.67
CA GLU A 378 10.63 19.74 -23.25
C GLU A 378 11.08 19.64 -24.71
N ARG A 379 10.85 20.67 -25.53
CA ARG A 379 11.36 20.70 -26.90
C ARG A 379 12.88 20.72 -26.96
N LYS A 380 13.53 21.48 -26.05
CA LYS A 380 14.99 21.47 -25.90
C LYS A 380 15.50 20.07 -25.56
N ARG A 381 14.87 19.38 -24.60
CA ARG A 381 15.20 18.00 -24.22
C ARG A 381 15.07 17.03 -25.40
N ARG A 382 14.10 17.25 -26.29
CA ARG A 382 13.87 16.45 -27.51
C ARG A 382 14.75 16.87 -28.71
N GLY A 383 15.61 17.87 -28.57
CA GLY A 383 16.43 18.37 -29.69
C GLY A 383 15.60 19.02 -30.82
N LEU A 384 14.46 19.61 -30.48
CA LEU A 384 13.57 20.29 -31.42
C LEU A 384 13.79 21.82 -31.39
N PRO A 385 13.61 22.53 -32.53
CA PRO A 385 13.63 24.00 -32.53
C PRO A 385 12.59 24.60 -31.57
N PRO A 386 12.89 25.72 -30.89
CA PRO A 386 11.91 26.36 -30.02
C PRO A 386 10.71 26.86 -30.83
N LEU A 387 9.52 26.82 -30.21
CA LEU A 387 8.32 27.47 -30.77
C LEU A 387 8.34 28.94 -30.38
N GLN A 388 8.13 29.85 -31.32
CA GLN A 388 7.99 31.27 -31.01
C GLN A 388 6.60 31.52 -30.40
N ARG A 389 6.57 32.15 -29.22
CA ARG A 389 5.32 32.60 -28.59
C ARG A 389 4.65 33.64 -29.47
N ASP A 390 3.35 33.50 -29.70
CA ASP A 390 2.56 34.40 -30.53
C ASP A 390 1.43 35.02 -29.69
N PRO A 391 1.47 36.35 -29.43
CA PRO A 391 0.47 37.02 -28.59
C PRO A 391 -0.96 36.95 -29.13
N ALA A 392 -1.15 36.87 -30.45
CA ALA A 392 -2.48 36.75 -31.04
C ALA A 392 -3.06 35.35 -30.78
N LEU A 393 -2.23 34.31 -30.92
CA LEU A 393 -2.61 32.95 -30.55
C LEU A 393 -2.82 32.80 -29.04
N ASP A 394 -2.04 33.48 -28.20
CA ASP A 394 -2.25 33.53 -26.75
C ASP A 394 -3.63 34.09 -26.41
N GLY A 395 -4.01 35.22 -27.01
CA GLY A 395 -5.34 35.81 -26.77
C GLY A 395 -6.49 34.88 -27.18
N VAL A 396 -6.35 34.15 -28.29
CA VAL A 396 -7.36 33.15 -28.69
C VAL A 396 -7.38 31.98 -27.71
N ALA A 397 -6.22 31.52 -27.26
CA ALA A 397 -6.13 30.40 -26.35
C ALA A 397 -6.69 30.72 -24.96
N ASP A 398 -6.35 31.90 -24.43
CA ASP A 398 -6.82 32.39 -23.14
C ASP A 398 -8.34 32.56 -23.09
N GLN A 399 -8.95 33.02 -24.19
CA GLN A 399 -10.41 33.16 -24.25
C GLN A 399 -11.08 31.79 -24.25
N GLU A 400 -10.62 30.87 -25.10
CA GLU A 400 -11.25 29.55 -25.25
C GLU A 400 -11.08 28.68 -24.00
N VAL A 401 -9.91 28.71 -23.34
CA VAL A 401 -9.67 27.93 -22.12
C VAL A 401 -10.56 28.40 -20.97
N ARG A 402 -10.85 29.70 -20.87
CA ARG A 402 -11.82 30.25 -19.88
C ARG A 402 -13.22 29.75 -20.16
N VAL A 403 -13.68 29.87 -21.41
CA VAL A 403 -15.02 29.41 -21.81
C VAL A 403 -15.21 27.93 -21.54
N THR A 404 -14.23 27.10 -21.90
CA THR A 404 -14.30 25.64 -21.70
C THR A 404 -14.22 25.24 -20.23
N ALA A 405 -13.39 25.91 -19.43
CA ALA A 405 -13.31 25.69 -17.99
C ALA A 405 -14.58 26.13 -17.24
N GLU A 406 -15.14 27.30 -17.58
CA GLU A 406 -16.40 27.80 -17.01
C GLU A 406 -17.59 26.89 -17.36
N ALA A 407 -17.60 26.36 -18.58
CA ALA A 407 -18.61 25.39 -19.02
C ALA A 407 -18.39 23.98 -18.43
N ASP A 408 -17.24 23.71 -17.80
CA ASP A 408 -16.80 22.39 -17.34
C ASP A 408 -16.87 21.32 -18.46
N GLN A 409 -16.38 21.67 -19.66
CA GLN A 409 -16.46 20.81 -20.85
C GLN A 409 -15.12 20.65 -21.56
N MET A 410 -14.70 19.39 -21.76
CA MET A 410 -13.54 19.03 -22.58
C MET A 410 -13.88 18.98 -24.08
N LYS A 411 -14.41 20.09 -24.60
CA LYS A 411 -14.81 20.21 -26.00
C LYS A 411 -14.41 21.56 -26.56
N LEU A 412 -13.64 21.52 -27.65
CA LEU A 412 -13.24 22.73 -28.37
C LEU A 412 -14.27 23.12 -29.42
N ASP A 413 -14.39 24.43 -29.62
CA ASP A 413 -15.10 24.97 -30.76
C ASP A 413 -14.42 24.56 -32.07
N ARG A 414 -15.21 24.04 -33.01
CA ARG A 414 -14.73 23.62 -34.34
C ARG A 414 -14.16 24.78 -35.16
N ALA A 415 -14.60 26.02 -34.88
CA ALA A 415 -14.11 27.21 -35.56
C ALA A 415 -12.83 27.80 -34.94
N LEU A 416 -12.34 27.26 -33.82
CA LEU A 416 -11.19 27.79 -33.08
C LEU A 416 -9.93 27.95 -33.93
N ALA A 417 -9.54 26.90 -34.66
CA ALA A 417 -8.37 26.96 -35.55
C ALA A 417 -8.55 28.00 -36.66
N GLY A 418 -9.76 28.15 -37.19
CA GLY A 418 -10.10 29.19 -38.17
C GLY A 418 -9.96 30.60 -37.59
N ARG A 419 -10.43 30.83 -36.35
CA ARG A 419 -10.25 32.11 -35.65
C ARG A 419 -8.78 32.43 -35.42
N ALA A 420 -7.98 31.44 -35.06
CA ALA A 420 -6.54 31.59 -34.86
C ALA A 420 -5.82 32.04 -36.15
N LEU A 421 -6.18 31.44 -37.29
CA LEU A 421 -5.65 31.82 -38.61
C LEU A 421 -6.08 33.23 -39.04
N GLN A 422 -7.32 33.64 -38.76
CA GLN A 422 -7.82 34.97 -39.11
C GLN A 422 -7.18 36.10 -38.30
N ARG A 423 -6.74 35.82 -37.06
CA ARG A 423 -6.17 36.81 -36.15
C ARG A 423 -4.65 36.94 -36.22
N THR A 424 -3.98 36.02 -36.93
CA THR A 424 -2.53 35.95 -36.94
C THR A 424 -2.04 35.94 -38.38
N GLU A 425 -1.45 37.05 -38.82
CA GLU A 425 -0.89 37.15 -40.17
C GLU A 425 0.26 36.17 -40.38
N GLY A 426 0.33 35.57 -41.57
CA GLY A 426 1.42 34.68 -41.96
C GLY A 426 1.29 33.22 -41.50
N LEU A 427 0.18 32.83 -40.83
CA LEU A 427 -0.11 31.43 -40.56
C LEU A 427 -0.83 30.76 -41.74
N SER A 428 -0.33 29.60 -42.14
CA SER A 428 -0.93 28.74 -43.16
C SER A 428 -1.75 27.60 -42.58
N SER A 429 -1.47 27.20 -41.33
CA SER A 429 -2.13 26.11 -40.64
C SER A 429 -2.07 26.30 -39.12
N ALA A 430 -3.14 25.92 -38.43
CA ALA A 430 -3.21 25.92 -36.97
C ALA A 430 -3.92 24.67 -36.44
N VAL A 431 -3.50 24.18 -35.27
CA VAL A 431 -4.17 23.10 -34.54
C VAL A 431 -4.26 23.43 -33.05
N ALA A 432 -5.39 23.06 -32.45
CA ALA A 432 -5.67 23.28 -31.03
C ALA A 432 -5.67 21.95 -30.27
N GLU A 433 -5.15 21.96 -29.05
CA GLU A 433 -5.23 20.86 -28.09
C GLU A 433 -5.69 21.40 -26.74
N LEU A 434 -6.61 20.69 -26.08
CA LEU A 434 -7.14 21.03 -24.77
C LEU A 434 -6.75 19.95 -23.75
N TYR A 435 -6.34 20.37 -22.57
CA TYR A 435 -5.97 19.52 -21.45
C TYR A 435 -6.65 19.99 -20.18
N VAL A 436 -7.06 19.04 -19.35
CA VAL A 436 -7.31 19.23 -17.92
C VAL A 436 -6.29 18.38 -17.20
N ALA A 437 -5.34 19.03 -16.54
CA ALA A 437 -4.17 18.41 -15.94
C ALA A 437 -4.07 18.76 -14.47
N SER A 438 -3.21 18.04 -13.76
CA SER A 438 -2.82 18.40 -12.39
C SER A 438 -1.56 19.24 -12.36
N ALA A 439 -0.75 19.17 -13.43
CA ALA A 439 0.50 19.91 -13.56
C ALA A 439 0.86 20.12 -15.04
N PRO A 440 1.72 21.11 -15.37
CA PRO A 440 2.15 21.39 -16.74
C PRO A 440 2.79 20.19 -17.45
N GLU A 441 3.43 19.29 -16.72
CA GLU A 441 4.16 18.14 -17.27
C GLU A 441 3.26 17.18 -18.06
N GLU A 442 1.97 17.08 -17.72
CA GLU A 442 1.01 16.20 -18.40
C GLU A 442 0.78 16.62 -19.87
N VAL A 443 0.97 17.91 -20.18
CA VAL A 443 0.89 18.47 -21.54
C VAL A 443 2.05 17.96 -22.41
N GLY A 444 3.12 17.44 -21.81
CA GLY A 444 4.26 16.86 -22.51
C GLY A 444 3.90 15.65 -23.39
N SER A 445 2.75 15.02 -23.13
CA SER A 445 2.21 13.93 -23.95
C SER A 445 1.67 14.38 -25.32
N SER A 446 1.57 15.69 -25.57
CA SER A 446 1.17 16.25 -26.86
C SER A 446 1.97 15.67 -28.04
N LYS A 447 1.26 15.18 -29.05
CA LYS A 447 1.87 14.73 -30.31
C LYS A 447 2.42 15.91 -31.10
N ASN A 448 1.67 17.03 -31.13
CA ASN A 448 2.07 18.25 -31.83
C ASN A 448 3.34 18.86 -31.24
N LEU A 449 3.55 18.76 -29.92
CA LEU A 449 4.78 19.20 -29.26
C LEU A 449 6.05 18.54 -29.84
N SER A 450 5.93 17.31 -30.35
CA SER A 450 7.03 16.55 -30.97
C SER A 450 7.28 16.89 -32.44
N GLU A 451 6.40 17.66 -33.08
CA GLU A 451 6.50 17.91 -34.51
C GLU A 451 7.39 19.13 -34.81
N ARG A 452 8.25 18.98 -35.82
CA ARG A 452 9.14 20.05 -36.31
C ARG A 452 8.44 21.08 -37.18
N LYS A 453 7.27 20.74 -37.74
CA LYS A 453 6.55 21.60 -38.70
C LYS A 453 5.94 22.84 -38.04
N TRP A 454 5.68 22.79 -36.74
CA TRP A 454 5.14 23.91 -35.98
C TRP A 454 6.24 24.90 -35.62
N THR A 455 5.97 26.19 -35.81
CA THR A 455 6.94 27.28 -35.60
C THR A 455 6.44 28.34 -34.62
N ARG A 456 5.13 28.41 -34.40
CA ARG A 456 4.43 29.35 -33.51
C ARG A 456 3.62 28.60 -32.46
N ILE A 457 3.44 29.21 -31.29
CA ILE A 457 2.56 28.66 -30.25
C ILE A 457 1.83 29.75 -29.45
N GLY A 458 0.51 29.58 -29.33
CA GLY A 458 -0.33 30.20 -28.31
C GLY A 458 -0.57 29.24 -27.14
N VAL A 459 -0.58 29.76 -25.92
CA VAL A 459 -0.82 29.02 -24.68
C VAL A 459 -1.82 29.83 -23.89
N GLY A 460 -2.96 29.21 -23.58
CA GLY A 460 -3.88 29.68 -22.57
C GLY A 460 -3.91 28.69 -21.43
N ALA A 461 -3.88 29.18 -20.20
CA ALA A 461 -3.91 28.31 -19.03
C ALA A 461 -4.53 28.99 -17.81
N LEU A 462 -5.27 28.22 -17.00
CA LEU A 462 -5.83 28.69 -15.73
C LEU A 462 -6.11 27.54 -14.78
N TYR A 463 -6.17 27.84 -13.48
CA TYR A 463 -6.67 26.89 -12.49
C TYR A 463 -8.17 27.05 -12.30
N ALA A 464 -8.92 25.96 -12.49
CA ALA A 464 -10.36 25.91 -12.25
C ALA A 464 -10.78 24.51 -11.79
N SER A 465 -11.84 24.46 -10.98
CA SER A 465 -12.44 23.21 -10.52
C SER A 465 -13.36 22.61 -11.57
N SER A 466 -13.37 21.28 -11.65
CA SER A 466 -14.24 20.51 -12.53
C SER A 466 -15.05 19.50 -11.72
N ARG A 467 -16.31 19.27 -12.08
CA ARG A 467 -17.13 18.22 -11.46
C ARG A 467 -16.60 16.84 -11.81
N GLN A 468 -16.06 16.69 -13.02
CA GLN A 468 -15.51 15.42 -13.50
C GLN A 468 -14.08 15.21 -13.02
N TYR A 469 -13.22 16.23 -13.15
CA TYR A 469 -11.79 16.07 -12.93
C TYR A 469 -11.34 16.46 -11.50
N GLY A 470 -12.16 17.18 -10.74
CA GLY A 470 -11.89 17.58 -9.37
C GLY A 470 -11.42 19.03 -9.22
N ALA A 471 -11.08 19.40 -7.99
CA ALA A 471 -10.80 20.78 -7.63
C ALA A 471 -9.44 21.29 -8.12
N GLY A 472 -9.39 22.58 -8.45
CA GLY A 472 -8.16 23.31 -8.73
C GLY A 472 -7.30 22.72 -9.86
N ARG A 473 -7.92 22.12 -10.89
CA ARG A 473 -7.20 21.54 -12.03
C ARG A 473 -6.63 22.64 -12.92
N LEU A 474 -5.49 22.33 -13.54
CA LEU A 474 -4.88 23.19 -14.55
C LEU A 474 -5.54 22.91 -15.91
N TRP A 475 -6.35 23.84 -16.38
CA TRP A 475 -6.88 23.84 -17.75
C TRP A 475 -5.85 24.47 -18.67
N VAL A 476 -5.51 23.80 -19.76
CA VAL A 476 -4.51 24.27 -20.72
C VAL A 476 -5.05 24.12 -22.14
N LEU A 477 -4.97 25.20 -22.91
CA LEU A 477 -5.15 25.18 -24.35
C LEU A 477 -3.84 25.53 -25.04
N LEU A 478 -3.39 24.64 -25.94
CA LEU A 478 -2.27 24.90 -26.82
C LEU A 478 -2.75 25.12 -28.25
N LEU A 479 -2.28 26.20 -28.88
CA LEU A 479 -2.50 26.50 -30.29
C LEU A 479 -1.18 26.49 -31.04
N TYR A 480 -0.93 25.45 -31.84
CA TYR A 480 0.26 25.38 -32.68
C TYR A 480 -0.03 26.01 -34.04
N GLY A 481 0.88 26.86 -34.52
CA GLY A 481 0.78 27.53 -35.82
C GLY A 481 2.02 27.31 -36.67
N ARG A 482 1.86 27.33 -38.00
CA ARG A 482 2.97 27.36 -38.96
C ARG A 482 2.67 28.12 -40.24
#